data_AF-Q5QHK3-F1
#
_entry.id   AF-Q5QHK3-F1
#
_cell.length_a   1.000
_cell.length_b   1.000
_cell.length_c   1.000
_cell.angle_alpha   90.00
_cell.angle_beta   90.00
_cell.angle_gamma   90.00
#
_symmetry.space_group_name_H-M   'P 1'
#
loop_
_entity.id
_entity.type
_entity.pdbx_description
1 polymer ?
#
loop_
_entity_poly.entity_id
_entity_poly.type
_entity_poly.pdbx_seq_one_letter_code
_entity_poly.pdbx_strand_id
1 'polypeptide(L)' 'YDWVGTLVSNYSIDGLRIDTVKHVQKDFWPGYNKAAGVYCIGEVLDGDPAYTCPYQDVMDGVLNYPIYYPLLNAFKST' A
#
# COMPACT_ATOMS: atom_id res chain seq x y z
N TYR A 1 -14.56 9.87 -4.87
CA TYR A 1 -13.77 8.62 -4.81
C TYR A 1 -14.65 7.44 -5.25
N ASP A 2 -15.53 7.63 -6.23
CA ASP A 2 -16.77 6.82 -6.30
C ASP A 2 -16.53 5.48 -7.01
N TRP A 3 -15.53 5.46 -7.90
CA TRP A 3 -15.13 4.29 -8.65
C TRP A 3 -14.71 3.13 -7.76
N VAL A 4 -13.90 3.36 -6.72
CA VAL A 4 -13.33 2.27 -5.92
C VAL A 4 -14.37 1.56 -5.07
N GLY A 5 -15.28 2.30 -4.43
CA GLY A 5 -16.38 1.72 -3.66
C GLY A 5 -17.35 0.93 -4.55
N THR A 6 -17.61 1.42 -5.76
CA THR A 6 -18.43 0.70 -6.75
C THR A 6 -17.74 -0.59 -7.20
N LEU A 7 -16.44 -0.55 -7.48
CA LEU A 7 -15.66 -1.73 -7.85
C LEU A 7 -15.70 -2.80 -6.75
N VAL A 8 -15.48 -2.39 -5.50
CA VAL A 8 -15.53 -3.28 -4.34
C VAL A 8 -16.93 -3.91 -4.21
N SER A 9 -17.98 -3.09 -4.25
CA SER A 9 -19.37 -3.55 -4.11
C SER A 9 -19.81 -4.48 -5.25
N ASN A 10 -19.39 -4.21 -6.49
CA ASN A 10 -19.84 -4.97 -7.66
C ASN A 10 -19.28 -6.39 -7.67
N TYR A 11 -18.08 -6.58 -7.12
CA TYR A 11 -17.36 -7.85 -7.21
C TYR A 11 -17.10 -8.49 -5.84
N SER A 12 -17.64 -7.93 -4.76
CA SER A 12 -17.43 -8.41 -3.38
C SER A 12 -15.94 -8.57 -3.06
N ILE A 13 -15.14 -7.54 -3.39
CA ILE A 13 -13.69 -7.55 -3.16
C ILE A 13 -13.40 -7.35 -1.67
N ASP A 14 -12.57 -8.21 -1.08
CA ASP A 14 -12.26 -8.17 0.35
C ASP A 14 -11.06 -7.27 0.72
N GLY A 15 -10.26 -6.86 -0.27
CA GLY A 15 -9.09 -6.00 -0.06
C GLY A 15 -8.46 -5.55 -1.36
N LEU A 16 -7.70 -4.46 -1.29
CA LEU A 16 -7.06 -3.85 -2.46
C LEU A 16 -5.54 -3.78 -2.29
N ARG A 17 -4.82 -4.21 -3.33
CA ARG A 17 -3.41 -3.82 -3.52
C ARG A 17 -3.38 -2.58 -4.41
N ILE A 18 -2.78 -1.51 -3.91
CA ILE A 18 -2.70 -0.21 -4.60
C ILE A 18 -1.31 -0.06 -5.20
N ASP A 19 -1.25 0.20 -6.50
CA ASP A 19 -0.02 0.45 -7.24
C ASP A 19 0.56 1.84 -6.97
N THR A 20 1.88 1.98 -7.13
CA THR A 20 2.57 3.29 -7.27
C THR A 20 2.24 4.35 -6.21
N VAL A 21 2.03 3.93 -4.96
CA VAL A 21 1.53 4.79 -3.87
C VAL A 21 2.40 6.02 -3.63
N LYS A 22 3.71 5.88 -3.77
CA LYS A 22 4.67 6.97 -3.52
C LYS A 22 4.61 8.12 -4.53
N HIS A 23 3.92 7.92 -5.65
CA HIS A 23 3.83 8.88 -6.74
C HIS A 23 2.54 9.71 -6.71
N VAL A 24 1.68 9.49 -5.72
CA VAL A 24 0.51 10.34 -5.43
C VAL A 24 0.74 10.98 -4.06
N GLN A 25 0.29 12.23 -3.92
CA GLN A 25 0.42 12.96 -2.67
C GLN A 25 -0.33 12.24 -1.53
N LYS A 26 0.23 12.29 -0.31
CA LYS A 26 -0.26 11.50 0.84
C LYS A 26 -1.71 11.80 1.24
N ASP A 27 -2.18 13.03 1.03
CA ASP A 27 -3.54 13.45 1.42
C ASP A 27 -4.67 12.73 0.65
N PHE A 28 -4.35 12.12 -0.49
CA PHE A 28 -5.30 11.38 -1.31
C PHE A 28 -5.71 10.06 -0.65
N TRP A 29 -4.77 9.40 0.04
CA TRP A 29 -4.92 8.01 0.47
C TRP A 29 -5.99 7.77 1.55
N PRO A 30 -6.15 8.61 2.58
CA PRO A 30 -7.19 8.39 3.59
C PRO A 30 -8.60 8.42 2.98
N GLY A 31 -8.83 9.31 2.01
CA GLY A 31 -10.09 9.41 1.29
C GLY A 31 -10.36 8.19 0.41
N TYR A 32 -9.35 7.74 -0.32
CA TYR A 32 -9.45 6.57 -1.19
C TYR A 32 -9.66 5.26 -0.39
N ASN A 33 -8.87 5.04 0.66
CA ASN A 33 -8.96 3.86 1.53
C ASN A 33 -10.34 3.79 2.22
N LYS A 34 -10.85 4.93 2.71
CA LYS A 34 -12.20 5.02 3.29
C LYS A 34 -13.30 4.72 2.26
N ALA A 35 -13.15 5.21 1.03
CA ALA A 35 -14.12 4.97 -0.03
C ALA A 35 -14.12 3.51 -0.51
N ALA A 36 -12.98 2.82 -0.45
CA ALA A 36 -12.89 1.39 -0.71
C ALA A 36 -13.66 0.56 0.34
N GLY A 37 -13.64 0.98 1.61
CA GLY A 37 -14.36 0.32 2.69
C GLY A 37 -13.80 -1.06 3.09
N VAL A 38 -12.63 -1.42 2.55
CA VAL A 38 -11.91 -2.68 2.79
C VAL A 38 -10.42 -2.40 2.99
N TYR A 39 -9.68 -3.39 3.50
CA TYR A 39 -8.25 -3.27 3.75
C TYR A 39 -7.47 -2.91 2.48
N CYS A 40 -6.60 -1.90 2.57
CA CYS A 40 -5.74 -1.48 1.48
C CYS A 40 -4.25 -1.67 1.81
N ILE A 41 -3.52 -2.40 0.95
CA ILE A 41 -2.06 -2.52 1.01
C ILE A 41 -1.40 -1.73 -0.13
N GLY A 42 -0.53 -0.81 0.24
CA GLY A 42 0.15 0.08 -0.69
C GLY A 42 1.49 -0.42 -1.19
N GLU A 43 1.73 -0.30 -2.48
CA GLU A 43 3.07 -0.39 -3.03
C GLU A 43 3.81 0.95 -2.87
N VAL A 44 4.61 1.04 -1.82
CA VAL A 44 5.63 2.07 -1.66
C VAL A 44 6.98 1.41 -1.96
N LEU A 45 7.38 1.42 -3.24
CA LEU A 45 8.61 0.78 -3.71
C LEU A 45 9.83 1.61 -3.29
N ASP A 46 10.19 1.49 -2.01
CA ASP A 46 11.34 2.14 -1.39
C ASP A 46 11.85 1.30 -0.20
N GLY A 47 13.18 1.18 -0.10
CA GLY A 47 13.84 0.36 0.91
C GLY A 47 14.09 1.07 2.25
N ASP A 48 13.92 2.38 2.31
CA ASP A 48 14.10 3.14 3.56
C ASP A 48 12.83 3.06 4.43
N PRO A 49 12.88 2.46 5.63
CA PRO A 49 11.72 2.43 6.54
C PRO A 49 11.30 3.85 6.98
N ALA A 50 12.21 4.83 7.04
CA ALA A 50 11.86 6.20 7.40
C ALA A 50 11.03 6.89 6.31
N TYR A 51 11.10 6.42 5.06
CA TYR A 51 10.26 6.89 3.97
C TYR A 51 8.97 6.05 3.84
N THR A 52 9.10 4.72 3.90
CA THR A 52 8.00 3.77 3.64
C THR A 52 7.00 3.68 4.79
N CYS A 53 7.45 3.56 6.05
CA CYS A 53 6.55 3.35 7.19
C CYS A 53 5.57 4.51 7.42
N PRO A 54 5.93 5.79 7.23
CA PRO A 54 4.97 6.91 7.35
C PRO A 54 3.86 6.94 6.30
N TYR A 55 3.78 5.98 5.37
CA TYR A 55 2.57 5.78 4.57
C TYR A 55 1.49 5.00 5.35
N GLN A 56 1.84 4.20 6.35
CA GLN A 56 0.85 3.52 7.21
C GLN A 56 0.02 4.49 8.07
N ASP A 57 0.43 5.76 8.20
CA ASP A 57 -0.39 6.80 8.83
C ASP A 57 -1.57 7.24 7.95
N VAL A 58 -1.50 6.98 6.63
CA VAL A 58 -2.49 7.42 5.64
C VAL A 58 -3.17 6.28 4.88
N MET A 59 -2.79 5.03 5.17
CA MET A 59 -3.40 3.82 4.62
C MET A 59 -3.20 2.63 5.57
N ASP A 60 -4.01 1.57 5.45
CA ASP A 60 -3.99 0.47 6.41
C ASP A 60 -2.65 -0.30 6.47
N GLY A 61 -2.01 -0.52 5.31
CA GLY A 61 -0.75 -1.26 5.24
C GLY A 61 0.09 -0.93 4.01
N VAL A 62 1.35 -1.36 4.02
CA VAL A 62 2.31 -1.19 2.93
C VAL A 62 3.06 -2.48 2.65
N LEU A 63 3.49 -2.68 1.40
CA LEU A 63 4.42 -3.75 1.06
C LEU A 63 5.76 -3.50 1.76
N ASN A 64 6.29 -4.53 2.42
CA ASN A 64 7.46 -4.41 3.28
C ASN A 64 8.78 -4.45 2.47
N TYR A 65 8.95 -3.48 1.57
CA TYR A 65 10.21 -3.26 0.85
C TYR A 65 11.41 -3.01 1.77
N PRO A 66 11.27 -2.33 2.93
CA PRO A 66 12.36 -2.21 3.89
C PRO A 66 12.93 -3.55 4.38
N ILE A 67 12.11 -4.60 4.49
CA ILE A 67 12.58 -5.96 4.81
C ILE A 67 13.04 -6.72 3.56
N TYR A 68 12.40 -6.53 2.40
CA TYR A 68 12.75 -7.24 1.17
C TYR A 68 14.25 -7.19 0.83
N TYR A 69 14.86 -6.00 0.82
CA TYR A 69 16.26 -5.84 0.43
C TYR A 69 17.27 -6.53 1.38
N PRO A 70 17.24 -6.30 2.72
CA PRO A 70 18.15 -7.01 3.63
C PRO A 70 17.86 -8.52 3.68
N LEU A 71 16.59 -8.93 3.60
CA LEU A 71 16.22 -10.34 3.54
C LEU A 71 16.86 -11.01 2.32
N LEU A 72 16.71 -10.43 1.13
CA LEU A 72 17.33 -10.96 -0.08
C LEU A 72 18.85 -10.99 0.04
N ASN A 73 19.47 -9.92 0.54
CA ASN A 73 20.93 -9.87 0.70
C ASN A 73 21.48 -10.93 1.65
N ALA A 74 20.74 -11.28 2.70
CA ALA A 74 21.15 -12.31 3.65
C ALA A 74 21.10 -13.73 3.06
N PHE A 75 20.21 -14.00 2.11
CA PHE A 75 19.92 -15.35 1.63
C PHE A 75 20.18 -15.59 0.12
N LYS A 76 20.68 -14.60 -0.63
CA LYS A 76 20.93 -14.72 -2.08
C LYS A 76 22.14 -15.56 -2.47
N SER A 77 23.01 -15.94 -1.53
CA SER A 77 24.22 -16.74 -1.80
C SER A 77 24.44 -17.80 -0.71
N THR A 78 24.93 -18.96 -1.12
CA THR A 78 25.25 -20.12 -0.27
C THR A 78 26.72 -20.13 0.11
#